data_AF-A0A835ST20-F1
#
_entry.id   AF-A0A835ST20-F1
#
_cell.length_a   1.000
_cell.length_b   1.000
_cell.length_c   1.000
_cell.angle_alpha   90.00
_cell.angle_beta   90.00
_cell.angle_gamma   90.00
#
_symmetry.space_group_name_H-M   'P 1'
#
loop_
_entity.id
_entity.type
_entity.pdbx_description
1 polymer ?
#
loop_
_entity_poly.entity_id
_entity_poly.type
_entity_poly.pdbx_seq_one_letter_code
_entity_poly.pdbx_strand_id
1 'polypeptide(L)'
;MPSPARSSAWVLALCGVALLGCGLYAFSSGVSSSQRGLSLFQRPQHPASDGLVIAAAGLSSRSDPHRLRGHQGSSLAHPLRVCTAGSSMSAPEALRDQYSLWAQPKGRLGEQLKAEIAHLAARHGAPAFPPHTTVLGDIERPGGRQEVLAVAAELAKKVKKYRINFTDVTRGPIYYQCVYLRVAKDDGAMAAAATAREVFGTTTGPYMPHLSLLYSDIPEEERAKAVEYETARLYGESSGYDTLLVENGYEVDSFAVWYTPVADKSLKSWCLVGEFELTG
;
A
#
# COMPACT_ATOMS: atom_id res chain seq x y z
N MET A 1 -63.08 4.60 54.36
CA MET A 1 -61.85 3.90 54.80
C MET A 1 -62.01 2.42 54.47
N PRO A 2 -60.96 1.68 54.07
CA PRO A 2 -59.54 2.01 54.14
C PRO A 2 -58.81 2.07 52.79
N SER A 3 -57.68 2.77 52.79
CA SER A 3 -56.50 2.67 51.89
C SER A 3 -55.44 1.81 52.63
N PRO A 4 -54.15 1.65 52.23
CA PRO A 4 -53.45 1.82 50.94
C PRO A 4 -52.41 0.68 50.63
N ALA A 5 -51.65 0.88 49.55
CA ALA A 5 -50.19 0.66 49.41
C ALA A 5 -49.64 -0.69 48.88
N ARG A 6 -48.88 -0.62 47.77
CA ARG A 6 -47.39 -0.59 47.71
C ARG A 6 -46.96 -0.57 46.22
N SER A 7 -46.23 0.45 45.74
CA SER A 7 -44.75 0.59 45.71
C SER A 7 -44.11 -0.50 44.82
N SER A 8 -43.27 -0.24 43.81
CA SER A 8 -42.10 0.65 43.83
C SER A 8 -41.53 0.84 42.41
N ALA A 9 -41.23 2.10 42.06
CA ALA A 9 -40.41 2.48 40.91
C ALA A 9 -39.15 3.16 41.45
N TRP A 10 -37.97 2.56 41.21
CA TRP A 10 -36.65 3.19 41.36
C TRP A 10 -35.65 2.39 40.53
N VAL A 11 -35.06 2.99 39.49
CA VAL A 11 -33.60 3.07 39.23
C VAL A 11 -33.42 4.09 38.10
N LEU A 12 -33.06 5.33 38.45
CA LEU A 12 -32.34 6.24 37.56
C LEU A 12 -30.86 6.14 37.95
N ALA A 13 -30.03 5.62 37.05
CA ALA A 13 -28.59 5.61 37.22
C ALA A 13 -27.99 6.85 36.54
N LEU A 14 -27.50 7.76 37.38
CA LEU A 14 -26.56 8.81 37.04
C LEU A 14 -25.22 8.20 36.60
N CYS A 15 -24.63 8.73 35.53
CA CYS A 15 -23.18 8.86 35.40
C CYS A 15 -22.88 10.03 34.43
N GLY A 16 -22.48 11.17 35.00
CA GLY A 16 -21.97 12.32 34.27
C GLY A 16 -20.88 12.99 35.08
N VAL A 17 -19.62 12.69 34.75
CA VAL A 17 -18.35 13.41 35.04
C VAL A 17 -17.36 12.82 34.01
N ALA A 18 -16.54 13.50 33.21
CA ALA A 18 -15.77 14.73 33.43
C ALA A 18 -15.52 15.51 32.12
N LEU A 19 -15.58 16.83 32.20
CA LEU A 19 -14.84 17.76 31.34
C LEU A 19 -13.47 18.03 31.99
N LEU A 20 -12.40 18.07 31.20
CA LEU A 20 -11.30 19.08 31.21
C LEU A 20 -10.05 18.54 30.50
N GLY A 21 -9.54 19.30 29.53
CA GLY A 21 -8.25 19.02 28.92
C GLY A 21 -7.98 19.70 27.57
N CYS A 22 -8.33 20.98 27.41
CA CYS A 22 -7.75 21.82 26.35
C CYS A 22 -6.45 22.44 26.90
N GLY A 23 -5.34 22.25 26.19
CA GLY A 23 -4.04 22.80 26.58
C GLY A 23 -3.05 22.84 25.41
N LEU A 24 -3.13 23.93 24.65
CA LEU A 24 -2.01 24.74 24.14
C LEU A 24 -0.85 24.04 23.42
N TYR A 25 -0.82 24.12 22.08
CA TYR A 25 0.44 24.22 21.33
C TYR A 25 0.59 25.65 20.84
N ALA A 26 1.49 26.38 21.50
CA ALA A 26 1.85 27.74 21.15
C ALA A 26 2.79 27.76 19.94
N PHE A 27 2.40 28.55 18.95
CA PHE A 27 3.29 29.13 17.96
C PHE A 27 4.37 29.97 18.65
N SER A 28 5.63 29.83 18.22
CA SER A 28 6.63 30.88 18.39
C SER A 28 7.40 31.04 17.09
N SER A 29 7.00 32.05 16.34
CA SER A 29 7.81 32.72 15.33
C SER A 29 8.68 33.78 16.03
N GLY A 30 9.99 33.69 15.85
CA GLY A 30 10.97 34.66 16.34
C GLY A 30 12.06 34.88 15.31
N VAL A 31 11.89 35.92 14.51
CA VAL A 31 12.89 36.53 13.63
C VAL A 31 13.82 37.42 14.47
N SER A 32 15.14 37.39 14.23
CA SER A 32 15.93 38.54 13.76
C SER A 32 17.41 38.53 14.20
N SER A 33 18.28 38.84 13.23
CA SER A 33 19.49 39.68 13.33
C SER A 33 20.70 39.10 14.11
N SER A 34 21.96 39.16 13.67
CA SER A 34 22.62 39.96 12.63
C SER A 34 24.11 39.50 12.53
N GLN A 35 24.77 40.01 11.49
CA GLN A 35 26.22 40.22 11.31
C GLN A 35 27.01 39.25 10.44
N ARG A 36 27.03 39.62 9.15
CA ARG A 36 28.19 39.87 8.27
C ARG A 36 29.55 39.36 8.76
N GLY A 37 30.15 38.53 7.92
CA GLY A 37 31.59 38.40 7.75
C GLY A 37 31.89 38.03 6.30
N LEU A 38 32.24 39.04 5.48
CA LEU A 38 32.86 38.84 4.17
C LEU A 38 34.30 38.35 4.38
N SER A 39 34.77 37.53 3.44
CA SER A 39 36.07 37.67 2.77
C SER A 39 37.04 36.47 2.84
N LEU A 40 37.24 35.92 1.64
CA LEU A 40 38.51 35.47 1.03
C LEU A 40 39.14 34.12 1.46
N PHE A 41 39.80 33.54 0.46
CA PHE A 41 40.73 32.39 0.43
C PHE A 41 40.11 31.00 0.34
N GLN A 42 40.60 30.05 -0.45
CA GLN A 42 41.32 30.03 -1.73
C GLN A 42 41.21 28.56 -2.16
N ARG A 43 40.91 28.31 -3.44
CA ARG A 43 40.79 26.96 -4.01
C ARG A 43 42.21 26.36 -4.13
N PRO A 44 42.49 25.14 -3.62
CA PRO A 44 43.71 24.44 -4.00
C PRO A 44 43.50 23.76 -5.36
N GLN A 45 44.41 24.04 -6.28
CA GLN A 45 44.54 23.37 -7.56
C GLN A 45 45.18 21.99 -7.39
N HIS A 46 44.80 21.05 -8.27
CA HIS A 46 45.52 19.81 -8.53
C HIS A 46 46.97 20.07 -8.97
N PRO A 47 47.92 19.20 -8.60
CA PRO A 47 49.05 18.89 -9.45
C PRO A 47 48.78 17.63 -10.27
N ALA A 48 49.09 17.73 -11.56
CA ALA A 48 49.31 16.60 -12.45
C ALA A 48 50.73 16.05 -12.25
N SER A 49 50.90 14.75 -12.42
CA SER A 49 52.17 14.15 -12.85
C SER A 49 51.94 12.74 -13.39
N ASP A 50 52.13 12.62 -14.71
CA ASP A 50 52.93 11.63 -15.43
C ASP A 50 52.86 10.14 -15.05
N GLY A 51 52.24 9.38 -15.95
CA GLY A 51 52.97 8.48 -16.85
C GLY A 51 53.66 7.25 -16.24
N LEU A 52 53.05 6.07 -16.43
CA LEU A 52 53.82 4.87 -16.75
C LEU A 52 53.00 3.90 -17.62
N VAL A 53 53.49 3.71 -18.85
CA VAL A 53 53.13 2.65 -19.77
C VAL A 53 54.03 1.46 -19.46
N ILE A 54 53.47 0.29 -19.15
CA ILE A 54 54.16 -1.00 -19.30
C ILE A 54 53.23 -2.02 -19.97
N ALA A 55 53.85 -2.76 -20.87
CA ALA A 55 53.31 -3.57 -21.94
C ALA A 55 52.72 -4.93 -21.52
N ALA A 56 52.06 -5.51 -22.53
CA ALA A 56 51.37 -6.79 -22.55
C ALA A 56 52.25 -8.04 -22.36
N ALA A 57 51.65 -9.04 -21.73
CA ALA A 57 51.80 -10.48 -21.99
C ALA A 57 50.43 -11.08 -21.60
N GLY A 58 49.62 -11.69 -22.47
CA GLY A 58 49.97 -12.75 -23.40
C GLY A 58 50.03 -14.06 -22.62
N LEU A 59 48.89 -14.79 -22.49
CA LEU A 59 48.82 -16.26 -22.42
C LEU A 59 47.36 -16.76 -22.30
N SER A 60 46.92 -17.37 -23.40
CA SER A 60 46.18 -18.63 -23.53
C SER A 60 44.77 -18.83 -22.94
N SER A 61 43.90 -19.13 -23.90
CA SER A 61 42.63 -19.84 -23.81
C SER A 61 42.67 -21.11 -22.95
N ARG A 62 41.69 -21.25 -22.06
CA ARG A 62 41.03 -22.52 -21.78
C ARG A 62 39.53 -22.28 -21.61
N SER A 63 38.80 -22.70 -22.62
CA SER A 63 37.36 -22.92 -22.62
C SER A 63 37.04 -24.15 -21.77
N ASP A 64 36.26 -23.97 -20.70
CA ASP A 64 35.70 -25.05 -19.90
C ASP A 64 34.16 -25.02 -20.02
N PRO A 65 33.53 -25.97 -20.75
CA PRO A 65 32.09 -25.97 -20.95
C PRO A 65 31.44 -26.97 -20.00
N HIS A 66 31.14 -26.56 -18.76
CA HIS A 66 30.23 -27.34 -17.93
C HIS A 66 29.22 -26.48 -17.17
N ARG A 67 27.98 -26.66 -17.62
CA ARG A 67 26.74 -26.69 -16.82
C ARG A 67 26.03 -25.37 -16.59
N LEU A 68 25.44 -24.87 -17.68
CA LEU A 68 24.16 -24.18 -17.62
C LEU A 68 23.11 -25.13 -17.01
N ARG A 69 22.84 -24.98 -15.71
CA ARG A 69 21.58 -25.45 -15.12
C ARG A 69 20.63 -24.27 -15.14
N GLY A 70 19.82 -24.21 -16.19
CA GLY A 70 18.67 -23.31 -16.24
C GLY A 70 17.73 -23.66 -15.09
N HIS A 71 17.69 -22.81 -14.06
CA HIS A 71 16.53 -22.75 -13.20
C HIS A 71 15.41 -22.13 -14.03
N GLN A 72 14.62 -22.99 -14.66
CA GLN A 72 13.24 -22.63 -14.98
C GLN A 72 12.53 -22.46 -13.63
N GLY A 73 12.53 -21.22 -13.12
CA GLY A 73 11.61 -20.82 -12.08
C GLY A 73 10.21 -20.93 -12.68
N SER A 74 9.43 -21.90 -12.24
CA SER A 74 8.02 -21.97 -12.59
C SER A 74 7.38 -20.67 -12.11
N SER A 75 6.88 -19.87 -13.06
CA SER A 75 6.10 -18.68 -12.78
C SER A 75 4.86 -19.09 -11.98
N LEU A 76 4.93 -18.91 -10.66
CA LEU A 76 3.78 -19.01 -9.75
C LEU A 76 3.01 -17.69 -9.73
N ALA A 77 2.82 -17.08 -10.89
CA ALA A 77 1.87 -16.00 -11.03
C ALA A 77 0.47 -16.63 -11.00
N HIS A 78 -0.23 -16.51 -9.87
CA HIS A 78 -1.67 -16.76 -9.86
C HIS A 78 -2.32 -15.79 -10.85
N PRO A 79 -3.07 -16.29 -11.87
CA PRO A 79 -3.83 -15.40 -12.73
C PRO A 79 -4.87 -14.64 -11.91
N LEU A 80 -5.12 -13.38 -12.26
CA LEU A 80 -6.17 -12.57 -11.63
C LEU A 80 -7.49 -13.33 -11.71
N ARG A 81 -8.07 -13.68 -10.56
CA ARG A 81 -9.35 -14.37 -10.50
C ARG A 81 -10.46 -13.34 -10.74
N VAL A 82 -11.21 -13.50 -11.82
CA VAL A 82 -12.40 -12.70 -12.12
C VAL A 82 -13.63 -13.49 -11.69
N CYS A 83 -14.51 -12.87 -10.88
CA CYS A 83 -15.77 -13.48 -10.49
C CYS A 83 -16.84 -13.27 -11.59
N THR A 84 -16.99 -14.25 -12.49
CA THR A 84 -18.10 -14.28 -13.46
C THR A 84 -19.42 -14.54 -12.73
N ALA A 85 -20.49 -13.85 -13.14
CA ALA A 85 -21.82 -14.08 -12.58
C ALA A 85 -22.31 -15.49 -12.96
N GLY A 86 -22.33 -16.42 -12.00
CA GLY A 86 -22.80 -17.78 -12.25
C GLY A 86 -22.81 -18.68 -11.01
N SER A 87 -24.03 -19.00 -10.57
CA SER A 87 -24.45 -20.13 -9.73
C SER A 87 -24.11 -20.13 -8.25
N SER A 88 -25.11 -19.67 -7.48
CA SER A 88 -25.61 -20.24 -6.22
C SER A 88 -24.76 -21.36 -5.62
N MET A 89 -24.07 -21.03 -4.53
CA MET A 89 -23.77 -21.99 -3.47
C MET A 89 -24.51 -21.52 -2.21
N SER A 90 -25.28 -22.44 -1.63
CA SER A 90 -26.01 -22.27 -0.37
C SER A 90 -25.10 -21.68 0.71
N ALA A 91 -25.35 -20.43 1.07
CA ALA A 91 -24.57 -19.70 2.06
C ALA A 91 -24.97 -20.10 3.49
N PRO A 92 -24.00 -20.32 4.40
CA PRO A 92 -24.24 -20.15 5.81
C PRO A 92 -24.56 -18.68 6.11
N GLU A 93 -25.34 -18.47 7.15
CA GLU A 93 -25.89 -17.22 7.66
C GLU A 93 -24.88 -16.04 7.71
N ALA A 94 -25.20 -14.95 7.00
CA ALA A 94 -24.76 -13.56 7.22
C ALA A 94 -23.25 -13.18 7.18
N LEU A 95 -22.47 -13.71 6.23
CA LEU A 95 -21.28 -12.99 5.76
C LEU A 95 -21.71 -12.01 4.66
N ARG A 96 -22.00 -10.77 5.06
CA ARG A 96 -22.30 -9.66 4.14
C ARG A 96 -21.19 -9.57 3.10
N ASP A 97 -21.55 -9.37 1.85
CA ASP A 97 -20.58 -9.27 0.77
C ASP A 97 -19.60 -8.09 1.05
N GLN A 98 -18.37 -8.40 1.44
CA GLN A 98 -17.32 -7.43 1.71
C GLN A 98 -16.52 -7.15 0.46
N TYR A 99 -16.47 -5.87 0.07
CA TYR A 99 -15.73 -5.41 -1.09
C TYR A 99 -14.66 -4.40 -0.71
N SER A 100 -13.69 -4.23 -1.61
CA SER A 100 -12.72 -3.15 -1.56
C SER A 100 -12.63 -2.46 -2.91
N LEU A 101 -12.35 -1.17 -2.87
CA LEU A 101 -12.05 -0.32 -4.02
C LEU A 101 -10.54 -0.09 -4.07
N TRP A 102 -9.92 -0.51 -5.18
CA TRP A 102 -8.49 -0.49 -5.38
C TRP A 102 -8.09 0.38 -6.57
N ALA A 103 -7.01 1.15 -6.39
CA ALA A 103 -6.20 1.67 -7.49
C ALA A 103 -5.09 0.66 -7.78
N GLN A 104 -4.94 0.22 -9.03
CA GLN A 104 -3.97 -0.83 -9.38
C GLN A 104 -2.95 -0.29 -10.41
N PRO A 105 -1.63 -0.48 -10.18
CA PRO A 105 -0.63 -0.14 -11.19
C PRO A 105 -0.79 -1.07 -12.40
N LYS A 106 -0.71 -0.48 -13.59
CA LYS A 106 -0.80 -1.18 -14.88
C LYS A 106 0.56 -1.19 -15.59
N GLY A 107 0.63 -1.94 -16.69
CA GLY A 107 1.81 -1.97 -17.56
C GLY A 107 3.05 -2.54 -16.86
N ARG A 108 4.23 -2.04 -17.25
CA ARG A 108 5.53 -2.57 -16.79
C ARG A 108 5.66 -2.53 -15.25
N LEU A 109 5.32 -1.41 -14.64
CA LEU A 109 5.40 -1.23 -13.20
C LEU A 109 4.48 -2.20 -12.45
N GLY A 110 3.25 -2.40 -12.94
CA GLY A 110 2.33 -3.39 -12.38
C GLY A 110 2.90 -4.82 -12.39
N GLU A 111 3.50 -5.24 -13.49
CA GLU A 111 4.12 -6.58 -13.57
C GLU A 111 5.37 -6.70 -12.69
N GLN A 112 6.18 -5.63 -12.56
CA GLN A 112 7.33 -5.61 -11.66
C GLN A 112 6.90 -5.74 -10.19
N LEU A 113 5.90 -4.96 -9.75
CA LEU A 113 5.38 -5.03 -8.38
C LEU A 113 4.71 -6.38 -8.10
N LYS A 114 3.99 -6.94 -9.07
CA LYS A 114 3.39 -8.28 -8.95
C LYS A 114 4.46 -9.36 -8.78
N ALA A 115 5.54 -9.30 -9.56
CA ALA A 115 6.67 -10.22 -9.42
C ALA A 115 7.34 -10.07 -8.05
N GLU A 116 7.47 -8.83 -7.55
CA GLU A 116 8.03 -8.58 -6.23
C GLU A 116 7.17 -9.13 -5.10
N ILE A 117 5.86 -8.85 -5.11
CA ILE A 117 4.92 -9.38 -4.12
C ILE A 117 5.00 -10.90 -4.10
N ALA A 118 5.01 -11.56 -5.26
CA ALA A 118 5.12 -13.01 -5.34
C ALA A 118 6.46 -13.54 -4.79
N HIS A 119 7.56 -12.85 -5.09
CA HIS A 119 8.89 -13.19 -4.60
C HIS A 119 8.97 -13.08 -3.07
N LEU A 120 8.56 -11.95 -2.50
CA LEU A 120 8.58 -11.74 -1.06
C LEU A 120 7.61 -12.68 -0.34
N ALA A 121 6.42 -12.93 -0.91
CA ALA A 121 5.46 -13.89 -0.37
C ALA A 121 6.06 -15.30 -0.29
N ALA A 122 6.74 -15.76 -1.35
CA ALA A 122 7.39 -17.07 -1.36
C ALA A 122 8.49 -17.20 -0.28
N ARG A 123 9.25 -16.14 -0.02
CA ARG A 123 10.30 -16.11 1.02
C ARG A 123 9.76 -16.29 2.44
N HIS A 124 8.53 -15.83 2.69
CA HIS A 124 7.91 -15.84 4.01
C HIS A 124 6.74 -16.83 4.14
N GLY A 125 6.50 -17.69 3.15
CA GLY A 125 5.38 -18.64 3.16
C GLY A 125 3.99 -17.97 3.20
N ALA A 126 3.88 -16.78 2.61
CA ALA A 126 2.69 -15.95 2.63
C ALA A 126 1.89 -16.04 1.30
N PRO A 127 0.62 -15.62 1.28
CA PRO A 127 -0.14 -15.54 0.03
C PRO A 127 0.37 -14.39 -0.85
N ALA A 128 0.42 -14.62 -2.16
CA ALA A 128 0.63 -13.58 -3.16
C ALA A 128 -0.70 -12.93 -3.55
N PHE A 129 -0.66 -11.67 -3.93
CA PHE A 129 -1.84 -10.89 -4.33
C PHE A 129 -1.50 -9.87 -5.42
N PRO A 130 -2.50 -9.34 -6.14
CA PRO A 130 -2.27 -8.30 -7.14
C PRO A 130 -1.79 -7.00 -6.47
N PRO A 131 -0.84 -6.27 -7.06
CA PRO A 131 -0.45 -4.97 -6.52
C PRO A 131 -1.64 -4.00 -6.54
N HIS A 132 -1.86 -3.31 -5.43
CA HIS A 132 -2.94 -2.35 -5.29
C HIS A 132 -2.68 -1.34 -4.17
N THR A 133 -3.22 -0.14 -4.31
CA THR A 133 -3.44 0.80 -3.23
C THR A 133 -4.92 0.84 -2.92
N THR A 134 -5.31 0.45 -1.70
CA THR A 134 -6.71 0.49 -1.27
C THR A 134 -7.16 1.94 -1.14
N VAL A 135 -8.18 2.32 -1.91
CA VAL A 135 -8.82 3.64 -1.84
C VAL A 135 -9.88 3.63 -0.74
N LEU A 136 -10.67 2.56 -0.68
CA LEU A 136 -11.67 2.31 0.35
C LEU A 136 -11.81 0.79 0.56
N GLY A 137 -11.70 0.31 1.79
CA GLY A 137 -11.92 -1.09 2.15
C GLY A 137 -13.23 -1.29 2.91
N ASP A 138 -13.53 -2.53 3.28
CA ASP A 138 -14.66 -2.92 4.12
C ASP A 138 -16.02 -2.38 3.63
N ILE A 139 -16.21 -2.36 2.31
CA ILE A 139 -17.44 -1.89 1.68
C ILE A 139 -18.49 -2.98 1.79
N GLU A 140 -19.54 -2.71 2.54
CA GLU A 140 -20.75 -3.53 2.62
C GLU A 140 -21.97 -2.68 2.25
N ARG A 141 -22.87 -3.21 1.41
CA ARG A 141 -24.11 -2.54 1.01
C ARG A 141 -25.30 -3.52 1.07
N PRO A 142 -26.50 -3.08 1.51
CA PRO A 142 -27.68 -3.94 1.56
C PRO A 142 -28.06 -4.58 0.21
N GLY A 143 -27.86 -3.85 -0.89
CA GLY A 143 -28.06 -4.35 -2.26
C GLY A 143 -26.90 -5.20 -2.82
N GLY A 144 -25.92 -5.55 -1.99
CA GLY A 144 -24.81 -6.44 -2.33
C GLY A 144 -23.97 -5.95 -3.51
N ARG A 145 -23.44 -6.90 -4.30
CA ARG A 145 -22.55 -6.64 -5.44
C ARG A 145 -23.05 -5.55 -6.39
N GLN A 146 -24.31 -5.61 -6.78
CA GLN A 146 -24.85 -4.74 -7.83
C GLN A 146 -24.88 -3.28 -7.38
N GLU A 147 -25.27 -3.04 -6.11
CA GLU A 147 -25.25 -1.70 -5.54
C GLU A 147 -23.83 -1.15 -5.42
N VAL A 148 -22.87 -1.98 -4.98
CA VAL A 148 -21.45 -1.58 -4.88
C VAL A 148 -20.90 -1.19 -6.25
N LEU A 149 -21.19 -1.96 -7.30
CA LEU A 149 -20.75 -1.65 -8.67
C LEU A 149 -21.40 -0.36 -9.20
N ALA A 150 -22.69 -0.14 -8.93
CA ALA A 150 -23.37 1.09 -9.33
C ALA A 150 -22.77 2.32 -8.65
N VAL A 151 -22.51 2.25 -7.34
CA VAL A 151 -21.89 3.35 -6.57
C VAL A 151 -20.45 3.60 -7.02
N ALA A 152 -19.68 2.54 -7.32
CA ALA A 152 -18.33 2.67 -7.87
C ALA A 152 -18.31 3.35 -9.25
N ALA A 153 -19.30 3.05 -10.12
CA ALA A 153 -19.45 3.72 -11.40
C ALA A 153 -19.75 5.23 -11.24
N GLU A 154 -20.58 5.61 -10.27
CA GLU A 154 -20.85 7.03 -9.98
C GLU A 154 -19.62 7.74 -9.38
N LEU A 155 -18.85 7.05 -8.53
CA LEU A 155 -17.59 7.57 -8.01
C LEU A 155 -16.59 7.84 -9.14
N ALA A 156 -16.45 6.92 -10.09
CA ALA A 156 -15.50 7.05 -11.19
C ALA A 156 -15.77 8.28 -12.09
N LYS A 157 -17.03 8.72 -12.18
CA LYS A 157 -17.42 9.97 -12.87
C LYS A 157 -17.06 11.25 -12.10
N LYS A 158 -16.74 11.15 -10.81
CA LYS A 158 -16.45 12.29 -9.92
C LYS A 158 -14.96 12.46 -9.63
N VAL A 159 -14.18 11.42 -9.84
CA VAL A 159 -12.75 11.42 -9.52
C VAL A 159 -11.95 11.61 -10.79
N LYS A 160 -11.07 12.62 -10.78
CA LYS A 160 -10.08 12.86 -11.83
C LYS A 160 -8.99 11.79 -11.77
N LYS A 161 -8.39 11.50 -12.93
CA LYS A 161 -7.13 10.75 -12.96
C LYS A 161 -6.09 11.44 -12.08
N TYR A 162 -5.32 10.66 -11.33
CA TYR A 162 -4.35 11.17 -10.38
C TYR A 162 -3.14 10.25 -10.32
N ARG A 163 -2.03 10.75 -9.76
CA ARG A 163 -0.82 9.97 -9.57
C ARG A 163 -0.68 9.51 -8.13
N ILE A 164 -0.20 8.28 -7.96
CA ILE A 164 0.30 7.76 -6.70
C ILE A 164 1.83 7.80 -6.73
N ASN A 165 2.44 8.38 -5.70
CA ASN A 165 3.90 8.39 -5.53
C ASN A 165 4.31 7.58 -4.30
N PHE A 166 5.34 6.76 -4.43
CA PHE A 166 5.93 5.99 -3.34
C PHE A 166 7.01 6.82 -2.64
N THR A 167 7.10 6.69 -1.30
CA THR A 167 8.11 7.41 -0.50
C THR A 167 9.19 6.48 0.04
N ASP A 168 8.78 5.38 0.70
CA ASP A 168 9.67 4.47 1.40
C ASP A 168 9.05 3.08 1.51
N VAL A 169 9.89 2.06 1.69
CA VAL A 169 9.45 0.75 2.17
C VAL A 169 9.38 0.79 3.69
N THR A 170 8.30 0.30 4.26
CA THR A 170 8.09 0.31 5.70
C THR A 170 7.15 -0.81 6.12
N ARG A 171 6.72 -0.79 7.37
CA ARG A 171 5.97 -1.88 8.02
C ARG A 171 4.97 -1.35 9.03
N GLY A 172 4.07 -2.22 9.42
CA GLY A 172 3.03 -1.97 10.41
C GLY A 172 2.79 -3.22 11.25
N PRO A 173 2.02 -3.11 12.34
CA PRO A 173 1.83 -4.20 13.28
C PRO A 173 0.76 -5.21 12.84
N ILE A 174 -0.12 -4.86 11.90
CA ILE A 174 -1.24 -5.70 11.48
C ILE A 174 -0.91 -6.54 10.23
N TYR A 175 -1.57 -7.70 10.08
CA TYR A 175 -1.38 -8.66 8.99
C TYR A 175 -1.35 -8.01 7.59
N TYR A 176 -2.34 -7.17 7.27
CA TYR A 176 -2.48 -6.49 5.98
C TYR A 176 -1.52 -5.31 5.78
N GLN A 177 -0.71 -4.98 6.78
CA GLN A 177 0.31 -3.93 6.74
C GLN A 177 1.66 -4.47 7.19
N CYS A 178 1.96 -5.75 6.93
CA CYS A 178 3.20 -6.37 7.38
C CYS A 178 4.43 -5.68 6.78
N VAL A 179 4.52 -5.62 5.44
CA VAL A 179 5.52 -4.82 4.71
C VAL A 179 4.82 -4.14 3.54
N TYR A 180 5.08 -2.86 3.32
CA TYR A 180 4.41 -2.08 2.28
C TYR A 180 5.26 -0.90 1.80
N LEU A 181 4.99 -0.45 0.58
CA LEU A 181 5.39 0.85 0.08
C LEU A 181 4.45 1.91 0.65
N ARG A 182 5.01 2.88 1.39
CA ARG A 182 4.27 4.06 1.81
C ARG A 182 4.00 4.93 0.59
N VAL A 183 2.76 5.41 0.50
CA VAL A 183 2.34 6.34 -0.55
C VAL A 183 2.29 7.76 0.01
N ALA A 184 2.77 8.72 -0.77
CA ALA A 184 2.68 10.13 -0.46
C ALA A 184 1.22 10.57 -0.32
N LYS A 185 0.94 11.46 0.63
CA LYS A 185 -0.41 12.02 0.84
C LYS A 185 -0.66 13.19 -0.11
N ASP A 186 -0.46 12.95 -1.39
CA ASP A 186 -0.68 13.95 -2.44
C ASP A 186 -2.18 14.25 -2.57
N ASP A 187 -2.49 15.49 -2.98
CA ASP A 187 -3.86 16.00 -3.05
C ASP A 187 -4.80 15.07 -3.85
N GLY A 188 -4.33 14.50 -4.96
CA GLY A 188 -5.12 13.60 -5.79
C GLY A 188 -5.53 12.31 -5.07
N ALA A 189 -4.56 11.64 -4.41
CA ALA A 189 -4.83 10.41 -3.67
C ALA A 189 -5.73 10.65 -2.45
N MET A 190 -5.51 11.76 -1.74
CA MET A 190 -6.31 12.12 -0.57
C MET A 190 -7.73 12.54 -0.96
N ALA A 191 -7.89 13.31 -2.05
CA ALA A 191 -9.19 13.69 -2.58
C ALA A 191 -9.98 12.47 -3.07
N ALA A 192 -9.35 11.56 -3.82
CA ALA A 192 -9.99 10.33 -4.29
C ALA A 192 -10.57 9.50 -3.14
N ALA A 193 -9.80 9.30 -2.06
CA ALA A 193 -10.28 8.59 -0.87
C ALA A 193 -11.39 9.34 -0.13
N ALA A 194 -11.31 10.68 -0.05
CA ALA A 194 -12.36 11.50 0.55
C ALA A 194 -13.69 11.41 -0.24
N THR A 195 -13.63 11.54 -1.56
CA THR A 195 -14.79 11.39 -2.45
C THR A 195 -15.34 9.96 -2.39
N ALA A 196 -14.50 8.93 -2.31
CA ALA A 196 -14.95 7.56 -2.14
C ALA A 196 -15.74 7.39 -0.84
N ARG A 197 -15.23 7.90 0.29
CA ARG A 197 -15.93 7.87 1.58
C ARG A 197 -17.27 8.59 1.53
N GLU A 198 -17.33 9.76 0.90
CA GLU A 198 -18.56 10.53 0.72
C GLU A 198 -19.59 9.75 -0.09
N VAL A 199 -19.20 9.25 -1.27
CA VAL A 199 -20.08 8.55 -2.21
C VAL A 199 -20.58 7.21 -1.63
N PHE A 200 -19.73 6.47 -0.94
CA PHE A 200 -20.12 5.23 -0.27
C PHE A 200 -20.82 5.45 1.09
N GLY A 201 -20.81 6.68 1.61
CA GLY A 201 -21.42 7.01 2.90
C GLY A 201 -20.70 6.39 4.10
N THR A 202 -19.37 6.24 4.03
CA THR A 202 -18.57 5.54 5.03
C THR A 202 -17.73 6.50 5.88
N THR A 203 -17.79 6.33 7.19
CA THR A 203 -16.91 7.03 8.15
C THR A 203 -15.82 6.08 8.64
N THR A 204 -14.66 6.08 7.98
CA THR A 204 -13.46 5.35 8.44
C THR A 204 -12.48 6.30 9.14
N GLY A 205 -11.50 5.74 9.87
CA GLY A 205 -10.39 6.50 10.43
C GLY A 205 -9.52 7.23 9.38
N PRO A 206 -8.46 7.94 9.81
CA PRO A 206 -7.57 8.67 8.91
C PRO A 206 -7.05 7.80 7.78
N TYR A 207 -7.06 8.33 6.54
CA TYR A 207 -6.55 7.60 5.39
C TYR A 207 -5.01 7.58 5.42
N MET A 208 -4.44 6.38 5.31
CA MET A 208 -3.00 6.16 5.13
C MET A 208 -2.81 5.35 3.84
N PRO A 209 -2.56 6.00 2.70
CA PRO A 209 -2.36 5.28 1.45
C PRO A 209 -1.05 4.46 1.51
N HIS A 210 -1.10 3.24 1.01
CA HIS A 210 0.03 2.33 0.93
C HIS A 210 -0.22 1.27 -0.15
N LEU A 211 0.84 0.67 -0.67
CA LEU A 211 0.79 -0.52 -1.51
C LEU A 211 1.51 -1.65 -0.79
N SER A 212 0.76 -2.67 -0.38
CA SER A 212 1.34 -3.77 0.40
C SER A 212 2.23 -4.67 -0.46
N LEU A 213 3.35 -5.09 0.13
CA LEU A 213 4.31 -6.02 -0.47
C LEU A 213 4.20 -7.42 0.15
N LEU A 214 3.81 -7.49 1.43
CA LEU A 214 3.65 -8.75 2.16
C LEU A 214 2.45 -8.67 3.11
N TYR A 215 1.68 -9.75 3.16
CA TYR A 215 0.68 -10.02 4.20
C TYR A 215 1.12 -11.21 5.05
N SER A 216 1.48 -10.96 6.30
CA SER A 216 1.98 -12.00 7.21
C SER A 216 1.89 -11.58 8.67
N ASP A 217 1.85 -12.56 9.56
CA ASP A 217 1.95 -12.37 11.02
C ASP A 217 3.38 -12.67 11.52
N ILE A 218 4.40 -12.59 10.64
CA ILE A 218 5.81 -12.77 11.02
C ILE A 218 6.22 -11.83 12.17
N PRO A 219 7.18 -12.23 13.03
CA PRO A 219 7.66 -11.41 14.14
C PRO A 219 8.20 -10.05 13.69
N GLU A 220 8.15 -9.07 14.59
CA GLU A 220 8.64 -7.71 14.31
C GLU A 220 10.12 -7.71 13.86
N GLU A 221 10.99 -8.53 14.44
CA GLU A 221 12.38 -8.61 13.97
C GLU A 221 12.48 -9.03 12.49
N GLU A 222 11.64 -9.96 12.05
CA GLU A 222 11.61 -10.40 10.65
C GLU A 222 11.01 -9.34 9.72
N ARG A 223 10.02 -8.57 10.19
CA ARG A 223 9.49 -7.43 9.42
C ARG A 223 10.56 -6.37 9.17
N ALA A 224 11.41 -6.10 10.15
CA ALA A 224 12.52 -5.15 10.01
C ALA A 224 13.49 -5.60 8.92
N LYS A 225 13.91 -6.87 8.97
CA LYS A 225 14.78 -7.49 7.97
C LYS A 225 14.15 -7.48 6.57
N ALA A 226 12.85 -7.74 6.47
CA ALA A 226 12.12 -7.68 5.21
C ALA A 226 12.08 -6.25 4.64
N VAL A 227 11.87 -5.23 5.48
CA VAL A 227 11.94 -3.82 5.05
C VAL A 227 13.33 -3.46 4.52
N GLU A 228 14.40 -3.81 5.24
CA GLU A 228 15.77 -3.55 4.80
C GLU A 228 16.07 -4.24 3.46
N TYR A 229 15.69 -5.51 3.35
CA TYR A 229 15.87 -6.32 2.15
C TYR A 229 15.14 -5.71 0.93
N GLU A 230 13.86 -5.37 1.09
CA GLU A 230 13.06 -4.77 0.02
C GLU A 230 13.52 -3.35 -0.32
N THR A 231 13.95 -2.56 0.66
CA THR A 231 14.52 -1.23 0.40
C THR A 231 15.75 -1.33 -0.49
N ALA A 232 16.67 -2.24 -0.18
CA ALA A 232 17.87 -2.45 -1.00
C ALA A 232 17.53 -2.95 -2.41
N ARG A 233 16.55 -3.86 -2.52
CA ARG A 233 16.12 -4.48 -3.78
C ARG A 233 15.35 -3.51 -4.70
N LEU A 234 14.57 -2.59 -4.13
CA LEU A 234 13.79 -1.62 -4.88
C LEU A 234 14.56 -0.31 -5.17
N TYR A 235 15.40 0.16 -4.23
CA TYR A 235 15.97 1.53 -4.26
C TYR A 235 17.49 1.66 -4.05
N GLY A 236 18.26 0.58 -3.83
CA GLY A 236 19.69 0.70 -3.43
C GLY A 236 20.63 1.30 -4.49
N GLU A 237 21.53 2.21 -4.07
CA GLU A 237 22.60 2.83 -4.91
C GLU A 237 23.78 1.89 -5.26
N SER A 238 23.95 0.77 -4.54
CA SER A 238 25.06 -0.19 -4.71
C SER A 238 24.69 -1.48 -5.45
N SER A 239 23.52 -1.53 -6.10
CA SER A 239 23.04 -2.77 -6.73
C SER A 239 23.83 -3.18 -7.97
N GLY A 240 24.44 -2.25 -8.72
CA GLY A 240 25.02 -2.57 -10.03
C GLY A 240 24.01 -3.19 -11.02
N TYR A 241 22.71 -3.13 -10.69
CA TYR A 241 21.58 -3.58 -11.50
C TYR A 241 20.70 -2.37 -11.76
N ASP A 242 20.02 -2.34 -12.92
CA ASP A 242 18.86 -1.46 -13.12
C ASP A 242 17.91 -1.62 -11.93
N THR A 243 17.57 -0.54 -11.23
CA THR A 243 16.59 -0.59 -10.12
C THR A 243 15.31 -1.29 -10.60
N LEU A 244 14.71 -2.14 -9.77
CA LEU A 244 13.47 -2.83 -10.16
C LEU A 244 12.30 -1.85 -10.31
N LEU A 245 12.32 -0.76 -9.55
CA LEU A 245 11.43 0.38 -9.72
C LEU A 245 12.23 1.55 -10.28
N VAL A 246 12.13 1.74 -11.60
CA VAL A 246 12.62 2.96 -12.26
C VAL A 246 11.65 4.12 -12.00
N GLU A 247 10.37 3.79 -11.80
CA GLU A 247 9.30 4.73 -11.52
C GLU A 247 8.90 4.67 -10.04
N ASN A 248 8.94 5.81 -9.35
CA ASN A 248 8.54 5.93 -7.95
C ASN A 248 7.03 6.15 -7.78
N GLY A 249 6.20 5.54 -8.64
CA GLY A 249 4.76 5.78 -8.64
C GLY A 249 4.09 5.47 -9.97
N TYR A 250 2.75 5.55 -10.00
CA TYR A 250 1.93 5.23 -11.17
C TYR A 250 0.75 6.17 -11.32
N GLU A 251 0.28 6.31 -12.57
CA GLU A 251 -0.99 6.98 -12.87
C GLU A 251 -2.15 6.06 -12.54
N VAL A 252 -3.17 6.62 -11.90
CA VAL A 252 -4.45 5.97 -11.63
C VAL A 252 -5.46 6.49 -12.64
N ASP A 253 -5.90 5.59 -13.52
CA ASP A 253 -6.87 5.87 -14.57
C ASP A 253 -8.17 5.08 -14.43
N SER A 254 -8.25 4.16 -13.47
CA SER A 254 -9.43 3.37 -13.14
C SER A 254 -9.46 2.98 -11.65
N PHE A 255 -10.64 2.60 -11.19
CA PHE A 255 -10.82 1.86 -9.94
C PHE A 255 -11.31 0.45 -10.21
N ALA A 256 -10.71 -0.50 -9.50
CA ALA A 256 -11.13 -1.89 -9.48
C ALA A 256 -11.92 -2.18 -8.20
N VAL A 257 -13.10 -2.79 -8.34
CA VAL A 257 -13.87 -3.33 -7.22
C VAL A 257 -13.53 -4.81 -7.08
N TRP A 258 -13.13 -5.19 -5.87
CA TRP A 258 -12.77 -6.55 -5.52
C TRP A 258 -13.68 -7.08 -4.42
N TYR A 259 -14.10 -8.35 -4.53
CA TYR A 259 -14.64 -9.08 -3.39
C TYR A 259 -13.48 -9.51 -2.49
N THR A 260 -13.50 -9.08 -1.24
CA THR A 260 -12.36 -9.17 -0.30
C THR A 260 -12.84 -9.46 1.12
N PRO A 261 -13.33 -10.67 1.42
CA PRO A 261 -13.67 -11.03 2.79
C PRO A 261 -12.40 -11.03 3.63
N VAL A 262 -12.23 -10.05 4.52
CA VAL A 262 -10.97 -9.83 5.28
C VAL A 262 -10.70 -10.93 6.32
N ALA A 263 -11.65 -11.82 6.57
CA ALA A 263 -11.45 -13.02 7.35
C ALA A 263 -10.64 -14.10 6.59
N ASP A 264 -10.67 -14.09 5.24
CA ASP A 264 -9.89 -15.02 4.42
C ASP A 264 -8.45 -14.56 4.26
N LYS A 265 -7.61 -14.87 5.25
CA LYS A 265 -6.15 -14.64 5.17
C LYS A 265 -5.45 -15.51 4.12
N SER A 266 -6.12 -16.49 3.50
CA SER A 266 -5.51 -17.23 2.38
C SER A 266 -5.59 -16.47 1.04
N LEU A 267 -6.46 -15.45 0.98
CA LEU A 267 -6.77 -14.64 -0.20
C LEU A 267 -7.37 -15.42 -1.38
N LYS A 268 -7.66 -16.73 -1.22
CA LYS A 268 -8.13 -17.59 -2.31
C LYS A 268 -9.55 -17.23 -2.77
N SER A 269 -10.36 -16.67 -1.88
CA SER A 269 -11.70 -16.18 -2.20
C SER A 269 -11.70 -14.83 -2.89
N TRP A 270 -10.60 -14.08 -2.85
CA TRP A 270 -10.56 -12.73 -3.39
C TRP A 270 -10.65 -12.74 -4.91
N CYS A 271 -11.45 -11.86 -5.47
CA CYS A 271 -11.64 -11.77 -6.91
C CYS A 271 -12.06 -10.38 -7.38
N LEU A 272 -11.64 -10.03 -8.60
CA LEU A 272 -12.09 -8.84 -9.29
C LEU A 272 -13.56 -9.00 -9.68
N VAL A 273 -14.39 -8.00 -9.34
CA VAL A 273 -15.83 -7.99 -9.65
C VAL A 273 -16.26 -6.90 -10.64
N GLY A 274 -15.44 -5.86 -10.83
CA GLY A 274 -15.65 -4.81 -11.83
C GLY A 274 -14.50 -3.81 -11.86
N GLU A 275 -14.34 -3.07 -12.96
CA GLU A 275 -13.36 -2.01 -13.12
C GLU A 275 -14.02 -0.83 -13.84
N PHE A 276 -13.73 0.40 -13.40
CA PHE A 276 -14.35 1.63 -13.88
C PHE A 276 -13.29 2.69 -14.18
N GLU A 277 -13.26 3.19 -15.40
CA GLU A 277 -12.36 4.27 -15.80
C GLU A 277 -12.74 5.58 -15.12
N LEU A 278 -11.74 6.35 -14.69
CA LEU A 278 -11.91 7.66 -14.10
C LEU A 278 -12.15 8.73 -15.18
N THR A 279 -13.27 9.41 -15.08
CA THR A 279 -13.74 10.39 -16.08
C THR A 279 -14.15 11.75 -15.48
N GLY A 280 -13.80 12.02 -14.22
CA GLY A 280 -14.09 13.30 -13.53
C GLY A 280 -13.20 14.47 -13.93
#